data_AF-W4F9K9-F1
#
_entry.id   AF-W4F9K9-F1
#
_cell.length_a   1.000
_cell.length_b   1.000
_cell.length_c   1.000
_cell.angle_alpha   90.00
_cell.angle_beta   90.00
_cell.angle_gamma   90.00
#
_symmetry.space_group_name_H-M   'P 1'
#
loop_
_entity.id
_entity.type
_entity.pdbx_description
1 polymer ?
#
loop_
_entity_poly.entity_id
_entity_poly.type
_entity_poly.pdbx_seq_one_letter_code
_entity_poly.pdbx_strand_id
1 'polypeptide(L)'
;MYVVASSVVLKRLAATAQLATFVTALHFAERSCNGSLHESVFEAMVHKLAHIGLLQLSIKANHSFASEVVTVPTTLPVTTGHMTWDDSLKFLAIDATESMYWYPTYLPFPVVDSVLVNDGVIYYLKMTLDENRDLDWAKMQEIHNAVSDNPNLQYHDFKYVVVAPETSPSKDIVGQECGIDGVPMCHGHGVKAVGMEELMSCVAKALTR
;
A
#
# COMPACT_ATOMS: atom_id res chain seq x y z
N MET A 1 20.10 -19.25 14.51
CA MET A 1 19.33 -18.07 14.93
C MET A 1 18.66 -17.54 13.67
N TYR A 2 17.33 -17.62 13.57
CA TYR A 2 16.61 -17.10 12.40
C TYR A 2 16.39 -15.60 12.60
N VAL A 3 17.03 -14.77 11.78
CA VAL A 3 16.77 -13.33 11.76
C VAL A 3 15.51 -13.13 10.92
N VAL A 4 14.40 -12.79 11.59
CA VAL A 4 13.15 -12.43 10.89
C VAL A 4 13.20 -10.93 10.66
N ALA A 5 13.03 -10.50 9.40
CA ALA A 5 12.95 -9.08 9.07
C ALA A 5 11.76 -8.42 9.79
N SER A 6 11.96 -7.23 10.35
CA SER A 6 10.91 -6.50 11.07
C SER A 6 9.69 -6.20 10.21
N SER A 7 9.89 -5.94 8.91
CA SER A 7 8.81 -5.74 7.94
C SER A 7 7.87 -6.94 7.85
N VAL A 8 8.41 -8.17 7.83
CA VAL A 8 7.62 -9.42 7.82
C VAL A 8 6.75 -9.53 9.07
N VAL A 9 7.30 -9.18 10.24
CA VAL A 9 6.55 -9.21 11.50
C VAL A 9 5.43 -8.16 11.47
N LEU A 10 5.73 -6.93 11.04
CA LEU A 10 4.76 -5.85 10.97
C LEU A 10 3.60 -6.15 10.00
N LYS A 11 3.88 -6.72 8.82
CA LYS A 11 2.86 -7.15 7.85
C LYS A 11 1.93 -8.24 8.38
N ARG A 12 2.47 -9.18 9.19
CA ARG A 12 1.67 -10.21 9.86
C ARG A 12 0.83 -9.63 11.00
N LEU A 13 1.38 -8.68 11.75
CA LEU A 13 0.66 -8.00 12.81
C LEU A 13 -0.50 -7.16 12.26
N ALA A 14 -0.45 -6.70 11.01
CA ALA A 14 -1.54 -5.91 10.41
C ALA A 14 -2.90 -6.64 10.48
N ALA A 15 -2.90 -7.97 10.33
CA ALA A 15 -4.10 -8.79 10.42
C ALA A 15 -4.64 -8.97 11.85
N THR A 16 -3.77 -8.88 12.88
CA THR A 16 -4.08 -9.40 14.24
C THR A 16 -3.95 -8.36 15.35
N ALA A 17 -3.01 -7.43 15.24
CA ALA A 17 -2.79 -6.40 16.25
C ALA A 17 -3.85 -5.29 16.17
N GLN A 18 -4.02 -4.56 17.27
CA GLN A 18 -4.94 -3.43 17.33
C GLN A 18 -4.41 -2.23 16.53
N LEU A 19 -5.31 -1.41 16.01
CA LEU A 19 -4.94 -0.19 15.28
C LEU A 19 -4.04 0.73 16.11
N ALA A 20 -4.31 0.84 17.41
CA ALA A 20 -3.53 1.67 18.35
C ALA A 20 -2.04 1.30 18.39
N THR A 21 -1.68 0.03 18.15
CA THR A 21 -0.29 -0.43 18.08
C THR A 21 0.45 0.25 16.93
N PHE A 22 -0.17 0.28 15.75
CA PHE A 22 0.42 0.88 14.55
C PHE A 22 0.46 2.41 14.65
N VAL A 23 -0.58 3.03 15.20
CA VAL A 23 -0.61 4.48 15.46
C VAL A 23 0.55 4.89 16.38
N THR A 24 0.74 4.18 17.49
CA THR A 24 1.82 4.47 18.44
C THR A 24 3.20 4.24 17.81
N ALA A 25 3.36 3.14 17.06
CA ALA A 25 4.61 2.83 16.38
C ALA A 25 4.94 3.87 15.29
N LEU A 26 3.94 4.35 14.54
CA LEU A 26 4.13 5.33 13.49
C LEU A 26 4.59 6.67 14.08
N HIS A 27 3.93 7.12 15.15
CA HIS A 27 4.31 8.34 15.86
C HIS A 27 5.73 8.30 16.44
N PHE A 28 6.16 7.11 16.92
CA PHE A 28 7.54 6.90 17.34
C PHE A 28 8.50 6.96 16.15
N ALA A 29 8.15 6.29 15.04
CA ALA A 29 9.00 6.21 13.86
C ALA A 29 9.16 7.58 13.16
N GLU A 30 8.10 8.38 13.08
CA GLU A 30 8.12 9.76 12.57
C GLU A 30 9.08 10.67 13.35
N ARG A 31 9.23 10.43 14.66
CA ARG A 31 10.16 11.16 15.53
C ARG A 31 11.56 10.57 15.54
N SER A 32 11.73 9.37 15.01
CA SER A 32 13.03 8.74 14.87
C SER A 32 13.72 9.25 13.61
N CYS A 33 15.03 9.40 13.63
CA CYS A 33 15.80 9.68 12.40
C CYS A 33 15.92 8.45 11.47
N ASN A 34 15.12 7.39 11.70
CA ASN A 34 15.22 6.13 10.98
C ASN A 34 14.12 6.03 9.91
N GLY A 35 14.43 6.48 8.69
CA GLY A 35 13.51 6.45 7.55
C GLY A 35 13.00 5.04 7.21
N SER A 36 13.85 4.01 7.30
CA SER A 36 13.45 2.62 7.01
C SER A 36 12.43 2.07 8.01
N LEU A 37 12.55 2.46 9.29
CA LEU A 37 11.56 2.12 10.31
C LEU A 37 10.23 2.82 10.04
N HIS A 38 10.26 4.12 9.69
CA HIS A 38 9.07 4.87 9.34
C HIS A 38 8.36 4.26 8.13
N GLU A 39 9.09 3.94 7.07
CA GLU A 39 8.53 3.31 5.86
C GLU A 39 7.87 1.95 6.18
N SER A 40 8.55 1.09 6.94
CA SER A 40 8.03 -0.23 7.32
C SER A 40 6.77 -0.16 8.19
N VAL A 41 6.71 0.81 9.12
CA VAL A 41 5.54 0.98 9.99
C VAL A 41 4.39 1.65 9.24
N PHE A 42 4.67 2.58 8.34
CA PHE A 42 3.68 3.20 7.46
C PHE A 42 3.02 2.15 6.56
N GLU A 43 3.80 1.32 5.88
CA GLU A 43 3.29 0.22 5.06
C GLU A 43 2.36 -0.69 5.86
N ALA A 44 2.80 -1.10 7.06
CA ALA A 44 1.99 -1.96 7.92
C ALA A 44 0.71 -1.29 8.44
N MET A 45 0.73 0.02 8.69
CA MET A 45 -0.45 0.80 9.03
C MET A 45 -1.46 0.82 7.87
N VAL A 46 -1.01 0.98 6.62
CA VAL A 46 -1.89 0.92 5.44
C VAL A 46 -2.56 -0.44 5.33
N HIS A 47 -1.81 -1.54 5.47
CA HIS A 47 -2.39 -2.89 5.49
C HIS A 47 -3.35 -3.09 6.67
N LYS A 48 -3.03 -2.53 7.85
CA LYS A 48 -3.93 -2.60 9.02
C LYS A 48 -5.26 -1.92 8.72
N LEU A 49 -5.22 -0.74 8.10
CA LEU A 49 -6.42 0.00 7.70
C LEU A 49 -7.26 -0.79 6.68
N ALA A 50 -6.62 -1.49 5.73
CA ALA A 50 -7.32 -2.36 4.80
C ALA A 50 -8.04 -3.51 5.53
N HIS A 51 -7.36 -4.19 6.46
CA HIS A 51 -7.93 -5.29 7.27
C HIS A 51 -9.17 -4.90 8.08
N ILE A 52 -9.27 -3.65 8.50
CA ILE A 52 -10.40 -3.16 9.29
C ILE A 52 -11.40 -2.35 8.45
N GLY A 53 -11.22 -2.29 7.12
CA GLY A 53 -12.08 -1.58 6.18
C GLY A 53 -12.14 -0.06 6.40
N LEU A 54 -11.05 0.53 6.89
CA LEU A 54 -10.91 1.97 7.11
C LEU A 54 -9.86 2.61 6.20
N LEU A 55 -9.29 1.87 5.25
CA LEU A 55 -8.32 2.42 4.31
C LEU A 55 -9.03 3.32 3.29
N GLN A 56 -8.62 4.58 3.24
CA GLN A 56 -9.02 5.57 2.25
C GLN A 56 -7.78 6.20 1.62
N LEU A 57 -7.73 6.18 0.29
CA LEU A 57 -6.63 6.72 -0.51
C LEU A 57 -7.16 7.85 -1.40
N SER A 58 -6.61 9.05 -1.24
CA SER A 58 -6.81 10.17 -2.15
C SER A 58 -5.78 10.04 -3.26
N ILE A 59 -6.22 9.63 -4.44
CA ILE A 59 -5.37 9.39 -5.60
C ILE A 59 -5.51 10.57 -6.56
N LYS A 60 -4.36 11.12 -6.97
CA LYS A 60 -4.25 12.16 -7.99
C LYS A 60 -3.42 11.63 -9.14
N ALA A 61 -3.96 11.64 -10.34
CA ALA A 61 -3.18 11.33 -11.53
C ALA A 61 -2.13 12.42 -11.79
N ASN A 62 -0.98 12.03 -12.34
CA ASN A 62 0.01 13.00 -12.81
C ASN A 62 -0.65 13.96 -13.80
N HIS A 63 -0.50 15.26 -13.54
CA HIS A 63 -1.06 16.37 -14.34
C HIS A 63 -2.57 16.63 -14.18
N SER A 64 -3.25 15.99 -13.23
CA SER A 64 -4.65 16.31 -12.91
C SER A 64 -4.79 17.12 -11.62
N PHE A 65 -5.67 18.13 -11.64
CA PHE A 65 -6.10 18.84 -10.42
C PHE A 65 -7.19 18.08 -9.67
N ALA A 66 -7.84 17.11 -10.29
CA ALA A 66 -8.88 16.29 -9.68
C ALA A 66 -8.25 15.14 -8.88
N SER A 67 -8.73 14.93 -7.67
CA SER A 67 -8.45 13.72 -6.88
C SER A 67 -9.66 12.80 -6.92
N GLU A 68 -9.41 11.51 -7.11
CA GLU A 68 -10.36 10.47 -6.76
C GLU A 68 -10.09 10.02 -5.31
N VAL A 69 -11.12 9.53 -4.63
CA VAL A 69 -10.99 8.88 -3.32
C VAL A 69 -11.39 7.43 -3.48
N VAL A 70 -10.45 6.53 -3.21
CA VAL A 70 -10.65 5.09 -3.23
C VAL A 70 -10.75 4.59 -1.80
N THR A 71 -11.78 3.81 -1.49
CA THR A 71 -11.99 3.23 -0.17
C THR A 71 -11.89 1.73 -0.26
N VAL A 72 -11.22 1.08 0.69
CA VAL A 72 -11.27 -0.38 0.85
C VAL A 72 -12.36 -0.69 1.87
N PRO A 73 -13.54 -1.19 1.45
CA PRO A 73 -14.63 -1.48 2.37
C PRO A 73 -14.35 -2.74 3.18
N THR A 74 -15.02 -2.89 4.33
CA THR A 74 -14.91 -4.09 5.19
C THR A 74 -15.35 -5.39 4.50
N THR A 75 -16.10 -5.28 3.40
CA THR A 75 -16.60 -6.41 2.60
C THR A 75 -15.60 -6.91 1.57
N LEU A 76 -14.56 -6.14 1.27
CA LEU A 76 -13.56 -6.48 0.27
C LEU A 76 -12.52 -7.42 0.93
N PRO A 77 -12.29 -8.62 0.40
CA PRO A 77 -11.43 -9.62 1.04
C PRO A 77 -9.97 -9.16 1.04
N VAL A 78 -9.36 -9.20 2.21
CA VAL A 78 -7.92 -8.95 2.37
C VAL A 78 -7.17 -10.27 2.29
N THR A 79 -6.56 -10.52 1.13
CA THR A 79 -5.79 -11.74 0.86
C THR A 79 -4.32 -11.50 1.16
N THR A 80 -3.71 -12.40 1.91
CA THR A 80 -2.30 -12.29 2.30
C THR A 80 -1.63 -13.63 2.15
N GLY A 81 -0.32 -13.65 1.94
CA GLY A 81 0.44 -14.89 1.82
C GLY A 81 1.43 -14.86 0.68
N HIS A 82 1.90 -16.05 0.29
CA HIS A 82 2.91 -16.32 -0.74
C HIS A 82 4.34 -16.06 -0.25
N MET A 83 5.11 -17.15 -0.16
CA MET A 83 6.43 -17.14 0.46
C MET A 83 7.53 -16.76 -0.53
N THR A 84 7.25 -16.88 -1.83
CA THR A 84 8.19 -16.63 -2.92
C THR A 84 7.63 -15.66 -3.96
N TRP A 85 8.52 -15.16 -4.81
CA TRP A 85 8.17 -14.40 -6.01
C TRP A 85 7.22 -15.19 -6.91
N ASP A 86 7.57 -16.44 -7.21
CA ASP A 86 6.79 -17.31 -8.09
C ASP A 86 5.40 -17.61 -7.54
N ASP A 87 5.28 -17.87 -6.22
CA ASP A 87 3.98 -18.07 -5.58
C ASP A 87 3.10 -16.83 -5.68
N SER A 88 3.70 -15.65 -5.54
CA SER A 88 2.99 -14.37 -5.60
C SER A 88 2.52 -14.06 -7.02
N LEU A 89 3.39 -14.26 -8.01
CA LEU A 89 3.02 -14.12 -9.42
C LEU A 89 1.94 -15.12 -9.83
N LYS A 90 2.07 -16.38 -9.41
CA LYS A 90 1.08 -17.42 -9.70
C LYS A 90 -0.28 -17.05 -9.12
N PHE A 91 -0.32 -16.56 -7.88
CA PHE A 91 -1.54 -16.07 -7.28
C PHE A 91 -2.16 -14.94 -8.12
N LEU A 92 -1.38 -13.92 -8.49
CA LEU A 92 -1.86 -12.81 -9.30
C LEU A 92 -2.36 -13.24 -10.68
N ALA A 93 -1.74 -14.26 -11.28
CA ALA A 93 -2.12 -14.78 -12.59
C ALA A 93 -3.38 -15.67 -12.61
N ILE A 94 -3.70 -16.32 -11.49
CA ILE A 94 -4.71 -17.40 -11.48
C ILE A 94 -5.80 -17.15 -10.44
N ASP A 95 -5.40 -16.80 -9.22
CA ASP A 95 -6.26 -16.84 -8.04
C ASP A 95 -6.78 -15.46 -7.62
N ALA A 96 -6.19 -14.38 -8.14
CA ALA A 96 -6.68 -13.02 -7.93
C ALA A 96 -8.10 -12.84 -8.48
N THR A 97 -8.91 -12.06 -7.74
CA THR A 97 -10.35 -11.87 -7.99
C THR A 97 -10.69 -10.42 -8.32
N GLU A 98 -11.84 -10.20 -8.95
CA GLU A 98 -12.38 -8.88 -9.35
C GLU A 98 -12.62 -7.89 -8.20
N SER A 99 -12.53 -8.34 -6.95
CA SER A 99 -12.59 -7.50 -5.76
C SER A 99 -11.70 -8.10 -4.68
N MET A 100 -10.56 -7.46 -4.42
CA MET A 100 -9.63 -7.91 -3.38
C MET A 100 -8.61 -6.82 -3.02
N TYR A 101 -8.03 -6.95 -1.82
CA TYR A 101 -6.84 -6.23 -1.42
C TYR A 101 -5.79 -7.29 -1.08
N TRP A 102 -4.72 -7.33 -1.88
CA TRP A 102 -3.66 -8.32 -1.75
C TRP A 102 -2.36 -7.66 -1.32
N TYR A 103 -1.61 -8.30 -0.41
CA TYR A 103 -0.23 -7.91 -0.13
C TYR A 103 0.66 -9.11 0.29
N PRO A 104 1.96 -9.07 -0.03
CA PRO A 104 2.92 -10.13 0.24
C PRO A 104 3.43 -10.05 1.70
N THR A 105 3.44 -11.16 2.42
CA THR A 105 3.81 -11.18 3.86
C THR A 105 5.25 -11.57 4.17
N TYR A 106 5.96 -12.26 3.28
CA TYR A 106 7.21 -12.97 3.63
C TYR A 106 8.49 -12.42 3.01
N LEU A 107 8.43 -12.06 1.72
CA LEU A 107 9.54 -11.42 1.03
C LEU A 107 9.08 -10.07 0.51
N PRO A 108 10.00 -9.07 0.42
CA PRO A 108 9.74 -7.89 -0.36
C PRO A 108 9.36 -8.32 -1.77
N PHE A 109 8.13 -8.02 -2.16
CA PHE A 109 7.74 -8.13 -3.55
C PHE A 109 8.24 -6.85 -4.21
N PRO A 110 9.10 -6.95 -5.23
CA PRO A 110 9.71 -5.77 -5.84
C PRO A 110 8.62 -4.88 -6.43
N VAL A 111 8.87 -3.58 -6.43
CA VAL A 111 8.10 -2.50 -7.09
C VAL A 111 6.62 -2.36 -6.76
N VAL A 112 6.00 -3.32 -6.05
CA VAL A 112 4.61 -3.29 -5.59
C VAL A 112 4.55 -3.84 -4.16
N ASP A 113 3.95 -3.08 -3.26
CA ASP A 113 3.74 -3.51 -1.87
C ASP A 113 2.31 -4.05 -1.66
N SER A 114 1.35 -3.68 -2.51
CA SER A 114 0.02 -4.29 -2.54
C SER A 114 -0.70 -4.10 -3.87
N VAL A 115 -1.70 -4.95 -4.14
CA VAL A 115 -2.60 -4.85 -5.29
C VAL A 115 -4.03 -4.71 -4.77
N LEU A 116 -4.71 -3.64 -5.16
CA LEU A 116 -6.13 -3.45 -4.88
C LEU A 116 -6.92 -3.58 -6.19
N VAL A 117 -7.89 -4.47 -6.23
CA VAL A 117 -8.86 -4.58 -7.32
C VAL A 117 -10.19 -4.06 -6.77
N ASN A 118 -10.66 -2.94 -7.31
CA ASN A 118 -11.88 -2.29 -6.83
C ASN A 118 -12.54 -1.48 -7.95
N ASP A 119 -13.87 -1.60 -8.08
CA ASP A 119 -14.71 -0.81 -9.00
C ASP A 119 -14.20 -0.77 -10.45
N GLY A 120 -13.76 -1.92 -10.98
CA GLY A 120 -13.25 -2.02 -12.36
C GLY A 120 -11.85 -1.45 -12.57
N VAL A 121 -11.12 -1.14 -11.49
CA VAL A 121 -9.75 -0.62 -11.55
C VAL A 121 -8.82 -1.48 -10.70
N ILE A 122 -7.63 -1.74 -11.22
CA ILE A 122 -6.52 -2.40 -10.54
C ILE A 122 -5.48 -1.36 -10.17
N TYR A 123 -5.24 -1.21 -8.88
CA TYR A 123 -4.26 -0.30 -8.32
C TYR A 123 -3.04 -1.10 -7.83
N TYR A 124 -1.90 -0.92 -8.50
CA TYR A 124 -0.60 -1.34 -8.01
C TYR A 124 -0.10 -0.30 -7.01
N LEU A 125 -0.11 -0.61 -5.72
CA LEU A 125 0.28 0.34 -4.69
C LEU A 125 1.74 0.12 -4.29
N LYS A 126 2.52 1.19 -4.35
CA LYS A 126 3.89 1.27 -3.81
C LYS A 126 3.91 2.27 -2.66
N MET A 127 4.03 1.79 -1.44
CA MET A 127 4.25 2.60 -0.25
C MET A 127 5.72 3.04 -0.22
N THR A 128 5.95 4.35 -0.07
CA THR A 128 7.29 4.89 0.02
C THR A 128 7.31 6.20 0.80
N LEU A 129 8.43 6.47 1.46
CA LEU A 129 8.80 7.80 1.98
C LEU A 129 9.82 8.50 1.09
N ASP A 130 10.34 7.78 0.10
CA ASP A 130 11.41 8.19 -0.79
C ASP A 130 10.88 8.28 -2.21
N GLU A 131 10.94 9.49 -2.77
CA GLU A 131 10.34 9.87 -4.03
C GLU A 131 11.23 9.52 -5.24
N ASN A 132 12.48 9.10 -5.03
CA ASN A 132 13.50 8.96 -6.08
C ASN A 132 14.08 7.54 -6.23
N ARG A 133 13.32 6.49 -5.91
CA ARG A 133 13.85 5.13 -6.07
C ARG A 133 13.77 4.68 -7.53
N ASP A 134 14.90 4.18 -8.04
CA ASP A 134 14.94 3.42 -9.29
C ASP A 134 14.00 2.22 -9.16
N LEU A 135 12.85 2.28 -9.84
CA LEU A 135 11.90 1.18 -9.91
C LEU A 135 12.36 0.21 -10.99
N ASP A 136 12.40 -1.08 -10.63
CA ASP A 136 12.67 -2.18 -11.55
C ASP A 136 11.45 -2.42 -12.45
N TRP A 137 11.34 -1.63 -13.52
CA TRP A 137 10.22 -1.69 -14.46
C TRP A 137 10.12 -3.03 -15.19
N ALA A 138 11.22 -3.78 -15.33
CA ALA A 138 11.17 -5.12 -15.91
C ALA A 138 10.34 -6.06 -15.02
N LYS A 139 10.55 -6.01 -13.70
CA LYS A 139 9.72 -6.77 -12.76
C LYS A 139 8.28 -6.25 -12.68
N MET A 140 8.08 -4.94 -12.79
CA MET A 140 6.74 -4.38 -12.88
C MET A 140 5.99 -4.92 -14.11
N GLN A 141 6.69 -5.08 -15.25
CA GLN A 141 6.12 -5.65 -16.46
C GLN A 141 5.73 -7.12 -16.27
N GLU A 142 6.55 -7.92 -15.58
CA GLU A 142 6.21 -9.31 -15.25
C GLU A 142 4.94 -9.39 -14.39
N ILE A 143 4.82 -8.52 -13.37
CA ILE A 143 3.61 -8.43 -12.53
C ILE A 143 2.41 -8.01 -13.37
N HIS A 144 2.57 -6.97 -14.20
CA HIS A 144 1.50 -6.46 -15.05
C HIS A 144 0.99 -7.54 -16.01
N ASN A 145 1.89 -8.27 -16.68
CA ASN A 145 1.52 -9.35 -17.58
C ASN A 145 0.74 -10.45 -16.83
N ALA A 146 1.21 -10.87 -15.65
CA ALA A 146 0.52 -11.86 -14.83
C ALA A 146 -0.92 -11.42 -14.49
N VAL A 147 -1.11 -10.17 -14.09
CA VAL A 147 -2.42 -9.63 -13.75
C VAL A 147 -3.31 -9.44 -14.99
N SER A 148 -2.75 -8.92 -16.09
CA SER A 148 -3.49 -8.67 -17.34
C SER A 148 -3.92 -9.96 -18.04
N ASP A 149 -3.14 -11.03 -17.91
CA ASP A 149 -3.48 -12.35 -18.45
C ASP A 149 -4.47 -13.12 -17.57
N ASN A 150 -4.76 -12.64 -16.36
CA ASN A 150 -5.71 -13.29 -15.46
C ASN A 150 -7.16 -13.13 -15.99
N PRO A 151 -7.87 -14.24 -16.28
CA PRO A 151 -9.22 -14.19 -16.85
C PRO A 151 -10.27 -13.53 -15.93
N ASN A 152 -10.05 -13.51 -14.61
CA ASN A 152 -10.95 -12.87 -13.65
C ASN A 152 -10.84 -11.34 -13.66
N LEU A 153 -9.75 -10.82 -14.22
CA LEU A 153 -9.38 -9.40 -14.16
C LEU A 153 -9.49 -8.71 -15.52
N GLN A 154 -10.08 -9.39 -16.50
CA GLN A 154 -10.32 -8.83 -17.83
C GLN A 154 -11.15 -7.55 -17.72
N TYR A 155 -10.88 -6.60 -18.61
CA TYR A 155 -11.59 -5.31 -18.74
C TYR A 155 -11.43 -4.33 -17.58
N HIS A 156 -10.47 -4.55 -16.68
CA HIS A 156 -10.12 -3.57 -15.66
C HIS A 156 -9.15 -2.53 -16.21
N ASP A 157 -9.29 -1.29 -15.76
CA ASP A 157 -8.26 -0.26 -15.94
C ASP A 157 -7.11 -0.48 -14.95
N PHE A 158 -5.92 0.05 -15.26
CA PHE A 158 -4.74 -0.11 -14.41
C PHE A 158 -4.23 1.24 -13.92
N LYS A 159 -3.75 1.30 -12.68
CA LYS A 159 -3.07 2.47 -12.11
C LYS A 159 -1.87 2.03 -11.29
N TYR A 160 -0.72 2.64 -11.52
CA TYR A 160 0.42 2.52 -10.61
C TYR A 160 0.40 3.70 -9.64
N VAL A 161 0.25 3.42 -8.34
CA VAL A 161 0.03 4.44 -7.32
C VAL A 161 1.19 4.45 -6.34
N VAL A 162 1.93 5.54 -6.31
CA VAL A 162 2.89 5.81 -5.26
C VAL A 162 2.14 6.37 -4.05
N VAL A 163 2.17 5.66 -2.94
CA VAL A 163 1.44 5.98 -1.71
C VAL A 163 2.41 6.54 -0.66
N ALA A 164 2.22 7.78 -0.26
CA ALA A 164 3.01 8.46 0.76
C ALA A 164 2.13 8.98 1.92
N PRO A 165 2.70 9.22 3.11
CA PRO A 165 2.02 9.96 4.17
C PRO A 165 1.64 11.37 3.70
N GLU A 166 0.50 11.88 4.17
CA GLU A 166 0.05 13.26 3.86
C GLU A 166 1.03 14.33 4.34
N THR A 167 1.85 14.01 5.34
CA THR A 167 2.86 14.90 5.93
C THR A 167 4.17 14.96 5.14
N SER A 168 4.37 14.07 4.15
CA SER A 168 5.53 14.12 3.26
C SER A 168 5.40 15.31 2.29
N PRO A 169 6.46 16.12 2.10
CA PRO A 169 6.39 17.28 1.22
C PRO A 169 6.21 16.83 -0.22
N SER A 170 4.94 16.79 -0.67
CA SER A 170 4.45 16.34 -1.97
C SER A 170 4.92 17.19 -3.18
N LYS A 171 6.13 17.75 -3.16
CA LYS A 171 6.52 18.83 -4.06
C LYS A 171 7.24 18.37 -5.33
N ASP A 172 7.85 17.20 -5.37
CA ASP A 172 8.75 16.86 -6.49
C ASP A 172 8.38 15.62 -7.32
N ILE A 173 7.26 14.93 -7.06
CA ILE A 173 6.80 13.82 -7.93
C ILE A 173 5.99 14.28 -9.14
N VAL A 174 6.31 15.46 -9.66
CA VAL A 174 5.75 15.98 -10.92
C VAL A 174 6.72 15.62 -12.03
N GLY A 175 6.47 14.50 -12.73
CA GLY A 175 7.11 14.23 -14.03
C GLY A 175 7.70 12.83 -14.25
N GLN A 176 7.60 11.90 -13.29
CA GLN A 176 7.97 10.51 -13.56
C GLN A 176 6.76 9.77 -14.15
N GLU A 177 6.94 9.18 -15.33
CA GLU A 177 5.95 8.34 -15.98
C GLU A 177 6.12 6.89 -15.53
N CYS A 178 5.02 6.12 -15.55
CA CYS A 178 5.12 4.69 -15.34
C CYS A 178 5.91 4.07 -16.50
N GLY A 179 6.85 3.17 -16.21
CA GLY A 179 7.58 2.45 -17.24
C GLY A 179 6.78 1.36 -17.97
N ILE A 180 5.48 1.24 -17.69
CA ILE A 180 4.57 0.27 -18.30
C ILE A 180 3.59 0.99 -19.22
N ASP A 181 3.61 0.63 -20.50
CA ASP A 181 2.74 1.24 -21.50
C ASP A 181 1.26 1.08 -21.13
N GLY A 182 0.51 2.17 -21.20
CA GLY A 182 -0.93 2.19 -20.90
C GLY A 182 -1.29 2.20 -19.41
N VAL A 183 -0.32 2.15 -18.50
CA VAL A 183 -0.56 2.23 -17.05
C VAL A 183 -0.20 3.63 -16.53
N PRO A 184 -1.16 4.52 -16.22
CA PRO A 184 -0.84 5.82 -15.65
C PRO A 184 -0.21 5.72 -14.25
N MET A 185 0.81 6.56 -14.01
CA MET A 185 1.35 6.79 -12.67
C MET A 185 0.53 7.85 -11.92
N CYS A 186 0.14 7.52 -10.70
CA CYS A 186 -0.69 8.31 -9.83
C CYS A 186 -0.05 8.44 -8.43
N HIS A 187 -0.49 9.45 -7.69
CA HIS A 187 -0.04 9.73 -6.33
C HIS A 187 -1.18 9.57 -5.36
N GLY A 188 -1.04 8.57 -4.48
CA GLY A 188 -1.94 8.30 -3.38
C GLY A 188 -1.44 8.95 -2.10
N HIS A 189 -2.33 9.61 -1.38
CA HIS A 189 -2.10 9.94 0.03
C HIS A 189 -3.16 9.23 0.84
N GLY A 190 -2.78 8.68 1.99
CA GLY A 190 -3.77 8.23 2.96
C GLY A 190 -4.63 9.44 3.34
N VAL A 191 -5.93 9.41 3.01
CA VAL A 191 -6.85 10.39 3.57
C VAL A 191 -6.83 10.13 5.05
N LYS A 192 -6.48 11.14 5.86
CA LYS A 192 -6.68 11.08 7.32
C LYS A 192 -8.00 10.40 7.59
N ALA A 193 -7.96 9.15 8.05
CA ALA A 193 -9.18 8.47 8.44
C ALA A 193 -9.81 9.39 9.48
N VAL A 194 -11.04 9.83 9.25
CA VAL A 194 -11.82 10.56 10.26
C VAL A 194 -11.89 9.60 11.45
N GLY A 195 -11.08 9.85 12.48
CA GLY A 195 -10.78 8.89 13.54
C GLY A 195 -9.28 8.78 13.90
N MET A 196 -8.36 9.11 13.01
CA MET A 196 -6.91 9.13 13.27
C MET A 196 -6.54 10.33 14.14
N GLU A 197 -7.15 11.51 13.94
CA GLU A 197 -7.03 12.65 14.86
C GLU A 197 -7.73 12.38 16.21
N GLU A 198 -8.85 11.65 16.23
CA GLU A 198 -9.54 11.28 17.47
C GLU A 198 -8.77 10.23 18.27
N LEU A 199 -8.18 9.22 17.61
CA LEU A 199 -7.27 8.25 18.24
C LEU A 199 -5.98 8.92 18.71
N MET A 200 -5.38 9.81 17.92
CA MET A 200 -4.19 10.58 18.30
C MET A 200 -4.48 11.52 19.48
N SER A 201 -5.67 12.14 19.52
CA SER A 201 -6.17 12.92 20.66
C SER A 201 -6.39 12.04 21.91
N CYS A 202 -6.94 10.83 21.75
CA CYS A 202 -7.14 9.87 22.83
C CYS A 202 -5.81 9.34 23.40
N VAL A 203 -4.84 9.02 22.54
CA VAL A 203 -3.51 8.55 22.94
C VAL A 203 -2.70 9.67 23.60
N ALA A 204 -2.76 10.90 23.07
CA ALA A 204 -2.13 12.06 23.68
C ALA A 204 -2.70 12.36 25.09
N LYS A 205 -4.01 12.17 25.29
CA LYS A 205 -4.67 12.29 26.61
C LYS A 205 -4.30 11.15 27.57
N ALA A 206 -4.00 9.95 27.07
CA ALA A 206 -3.60 8.81 27.89
C ALA A 206 -2.13 8.89 28.34
N LEU A 207 -1.26 9.55 27.57
CA LEU A 207 0.17 9.73 27.88
C LEU A 207 0.46 11.01 28.72
N THR A 208 -0.54 11.84 28.97
CA THR A 208 -0.45 13.06 29.80
C THR A 208 -1.13 12.90 31.18
N ARG A 209 -1.49 11.66 31.54
CA ARG A 209 -1.91 11.25 32.89
C ARG A 209 -0.84 10.37 33.51
#